data_AF-X0UP67-F1
#
_entry.id   AF-X0UP67-F1
#
_cell.length_a   1.000
_cell.length_b   1.000
_cell.length_c   1.000
_cell.angle_alpha   90.00
_cell.angle_beta   90.00
_cell.angle_gamma   90.00
#
_symmetry.space_group_name_H-M   'P 1'
#
loop_
_entity.id
_entity.type
_entity.pdbx_description
1 polymer ?
#
loop_
_entity_poly.entity_id
_entity_poly.type
_entity_poly.pdbx_seq_one_letter_code
_entity_poly.pdbx_strand_id
1 'polypeptide(L)' 'CNDEKIYKKYTQLINLGFTNIFLYTGGLFEWLCLQDIYGEDSFPTTSKELDILKYKSPSKFSNYSLLTNGID' A
#
# COMPACT_ATOMS: atom_id res chain seq x y z
N CYS A 1 8.80 -7.55 1.62
CA CYS A 1 8.30 -8.83 1.07
C CYS A 1 6.80 -8.64 0.96
N ASN A 2 6.20 -8.82 -0.21
CA ASN A 2 4.75 -8.63 -0.35
C ASN A 2 4.06 -9.88 0.22
N ASP A 3 3.08 -9.71 1.10
CA ASP A 3 2.36 -10.83 1.70
C ASP A 3 1.37 -11.42 0.69
N GLU A 4 1.72 -12.58 0.12
CA GLU A 4 0.87 -13.27 -0.86
C GLU A 4 -0.39 -13.89 -0.22
N LYS A 5 -0.50 -13.94 1.11
CA LYS A 5 -1.68 -14.48 1.80
C LYS A 5 -2.94 -13.68 1.51
N ILE A 6 -2.82 -12.40 1.14
CA ILE A 6 -3.96 -11.54 0.79
C ILE A 6 -4.73 -12.11 -0.41
N TYR A 7 -4.04 -12.68 -1.39
CA TYR A 7 -4.66 -13.28 -2.58
C TYR A 7 -5.44 -14.54 -2.21
N LYS A 8 -4.96 -15.32 -1.24
CA LYS A 8 -5.70 -16.48 -0.74
C LYS A 8 -7.04 -16.06 -0.11
N LYS A 9 -7.04 -14.98 0.68
CA LYS A 9 -8.27 -14.43 1.28
C LYS A 9 -9.21 -13.85 0.22
N TYR A 10 -8.66 -13.16 -0.77
CA TYR A 10 -9.42 -12.68 -1.93
C TYR A 10 -10.16 -13.82 -2.64
N THR A 11 -9.45 -14.91 -2.95
CA THR A 11 -10.06 -16.11 -3.55
C THR A 11 -11.10 -16.76 -2.65
N GLN A 12 -10.88 -16.81 -1.33
CA GLN A 12 -11.87 -17.30 -0.37
C GLN A 12 -13.17 -16.47 -0.42
N LEU A 13 -13.07 -15.14 -0.49
CA LEU A 13 -14.23 -14.26 -0.60
C LEU A 13 -14.97 -14.44 -1.94
N ILE A 14 -14.25 -14.59 -3.05
CA ILE A 14 -14.87 -14.91 -4.35
C ILE A 14 -15.66 -16.22 -4.25
N ASN A 15 -15.05 -17.26 -3.68
CA ASN A 15 -15.68 -18.57 -3.57
C ASN A 15 -16.93 -18.57 -2.66
N LEU A 16 -17.03 -17.61 -1.73
CA LEU A 16 -18.22 -17.40 -0.92
C LEU A 16 -19.34 -16.64 -1.66
N GLY A 17 -19.10 -16.19 -2.90
CA GLY A 17 -20.08 -15.50 -3.74
C GLY A 17 -20.01 -13.97 -3.68
N PHE A 18 -18.99 -13.38 -3.03
CA PHE A 18 -18.79 -11.93 -3.06
C PHE A 18 -18.24 -11.50 -4.43
N THR A 19 -18.88 -10.51 -5.06
CA THR A 19 -18.51 -10.00 -6.38
C THR A 19 -17.76 -8.68 -6.33
N ASN A 20 -18.04 -7.84 -5.32
CA ASN A 20 -17.43 -6.52 -5.15
C ASN A 20 -16.31 -6.58 -4.12
N ILE A 21 -15.15 -7.09 -4.53
CA ILE A 21 -13.97 -7.22 -3.67
C ILE A 21 -12.86 -6.35 -4.26
N PHE A 22 -12.34 -5.44 -3.45
CA PHE A 22 -11.22 -4.57 -3.83
C PHE A 22 -10.01 -4.89 -2.97
N LEU A 23 -8.83 -4.91 -3.59
CA LEU A 23 -7.58 -5.25 -2.92
C LEU A 23 -6.57 -4.10 -3.09
N TYR A 24 -6.21 -3.47 -1.98
CA TYR A 24 -5.20 -2.40 -1.92
C TYR A 24 -3.87 -2.98 -1.48
N THR A 25 -3.05 -3.37 -2.45
CA THR A 25 -1.77 -4.05 -2.18
C THR A 25 -0.71 -3.14 -1.56
N GLY A 26 -0.84 -1.82 -1.73
CA GLY A 26 -0.03 -0.83 -1.02
C GLY A 26 -0.54 -0.53 0.40
N GLY A 27 -1.61 -1.19 0.84
CA GLY A 27 -2.14 -1.12 2.20
C GLY A 27 -2.64 0.27 2.57
N LEU A 28 -2.41 0.67 3.83
CA LEU A 28 -2.86 1.96 4.33
C LEU A 28 -2.21 3.14 3.60
N PHE A 29 -0.98 2.98 3.11
CA PHE A 29 -0.33 4.02 2.32
C PHE A 29 -1.07 4.30 1.01
N GLU A 30 -1.47 3.25 0.29
CA GLU A 30 -2.29 3.39 -0.93
C GLU A 30 -3.65 4.03 -0.62
N TRP A 31 -4.30 3.62 0.48
CA TRP A 31 -5.57 4.23 0.92
C TRP A 31 -5.43 5.73 1.20
N LEU A 32 -4.35 6.16 1.87
CA LEU A 32 -4.08 7.57 2.15
C LEU A 32 -3.74 8.37 0.89
N CYS A 33 -3.04 7.78 -0.08
CA CYS A 33 -2.84 8.43 -1.37
C CYS A 33 -4.16 8.65 -2.12
N LEU A 34 -5.08 7.67 -2.06
CA LEU A 34 -6.41 7.81 -2.67
C LEU A 34 -7.24 8.86 -1.94
N GLN A 35 -7.15 8.92 -0.61
CA GLN A 35 -7.76 9.99 0.18
C GLN A 35 -7.27 11.38 -0.24
N ASP A 36 -5.98 11.56 -0.52
CA ASP A 36 -5.42 12.85 -0.92
C ASP A 36 -5.91 13.31 -2.31
N ILE A 37 -6.14 12.36 -3.23
CA ILE A 37 -6.60 12.65 -4.61
C ILE A 37 -8.13 12.81 -4.69
N TYR A 38 -8.88 11.94 -4.02
CA TYR A 38 -10.34 11.82 -4.14
C TYR A 38 -11.13 12.35 -2.94
N GLY A 39 -10.42 12.77 -1.89
CA GLY A 39 -11.00 13.34 -0.68
C GLY A 39 -11.32 12.33 0.42
N GLU A 40 -11.46 12.87 1.62
CA GLU A 40 -11.78 12.14 2.86
C GLU A 40 -13.16 11.48 2.83
N ASP A 41 -14.13 12.07 2.11
CA ASP A 41 -15.48 11.50 1.99
C ASP A 41 -15.49 10.15 1.25
N SER A 42 -14.63 10.01 0.23
CA SER A 42 -14.52 8.78 -0.57
C SER A 42 -13.64 7.73 0.10
N PHE A 43 -12.63 8.16 0.86
CA PHE A 43 -11.66 7.30 1.52
C PHE A 43 -11.48 7.73 2.99
N PRO A 44 -12.48 7.49 3.85
CA PRO A 44 -12.43 7.97 5.23
C PRO A 44 -11.36 7.26 6.06
N THR A 45 -10.82 7.96 7.04
CA THR A 45 -9.92 7.42 8.05
C THR A 45 -10.46 7.73 9.45
N THR A 46 -10.04 6.96 10.46
CA THR A 46 -10.44 7.21 11.86
C THR A 46 -9.84 8.49 12.44
N SER A 47 -8.76 8.97 11.84
CA SER A 47 -8.04 10.18 12.22
C SER A 47 -7.35 10.76 10.99
N LYS A 48 -7.17 12.08 10.99
CA LYS A 48 -6.42 12.77 9.95
C LYS A 48 -4.93 12.53 10.11
N GLU A 49 -4.27 12.11 9.03
CA GLU A 49 -2.83 11.95 8.97
C GLU A 49 -2.20 12.99 8.06
N LEU A 50 -1.20 13.73 8.55
CA LEU A 50 -0.45 14.68 7.72
C LEU A 50 0.79 14.02 7.08
N ASP A 51 1.49 13.15 7.81
CA ASP A 51 2.67 12.46 7.30
C ASP A 51 2.31 11.05 6.83
N ILE A 52 1.78 10.95 5.62
CA ILE A 52 1.38 9.67 5.03
C ILE A 52 2.60 8.77 4.74
N LEU A 53 3.81 9.34 4.60
CA LEU A 53 5.03 8.59 4.25
C LEU A 53 5.45 7.62 5.35
N LYS A 54 5.01 7.83 6.59
CA LYS A 54 5.26 6.89 7.70
C LYS A 54 4.68 5.48 7.44
N TYR A 55 3.66 5.37 6.59
CA TYR A 55 3.05 4.10 6.20
C TYR A 55 3.66 3.50 4.94
N LYS A 56 4.54 4.24 4.26
CA LYS A 56 5.21 3.75 3.07
C LYS A 56 6.12 2.58 3.44
N SER A 57 5.94 1.45 2.76
CA SER A 57 6.84 0.31 2.94
C SER A 57 8.30 0.72 2.69
N PRO A 58 9.25 0.24 3.52
CA PRO A 58 10.67 0.45 3.27
C PRO A 58 11.01 -0.08 1.88
N SER A 59 11.73 0.75 1.13
CA SER A 59 12.20 0.35 -0.18
C SER A 59 13.35 -0.64 0.02
N LYS A 60 13.31 -1.77 -0.68
CA LYS A 60 14.51 -2.64 -0.76
C LYS A 60 15.67 -1.90 -1.41
N PHE A 61 15.38 -0.92 -2.27
CA PHE A 61 16.35 -0.14 -3.03
C PHE A 61 17.05 0.94 -2.20
N SER A 62 16.43 1.47 -1.14
CA SER A 62 16.99 2.60 -0.38
C SER A 62 18.23 2.25 0.43
N ASN A 63 18.48 0.97 0.68
CA ASN A 63 19.65 0.50 1.42
C ASN A 63 20.87 0.21 0.52
N TYR A 64 20.72 0.34 -0.79
CA TYR A 64 21.83 0.17 -1.72
C TYR A 64 22.46 1.54 -2.02
N SER A 65 23.79 1.63 -1.93
CA SER A 65 24.52 2.72 -2.57
C SER A 65 24.53 2.45 -4.06
N LEU A 66 23.63 3.13 -4.78
CA LEU A 66 23.39 2.89 -6.20
C LEU A 66 24.32 3.69 -7.10
N LEU A 67 25.07 4.60 -6.49
CA LEU A 67 26.10 5.41 -7.11
C LEU A 67 27.36 5.24 -6.26
N THR A 68 28.13 4.18 -6.52
CA THR A 68 29.55 4.21 -6.22
C THR A 68 30.21 4.89 -7.42
N ASN A 69 30.56 6.17 -7.29
CA ASN A 69 31.53 6.71 -8.25
C ASN A 69 32.78 5.87 -8.09
N GLY A 70 33.12 5.09 -9.11
CA GLY A 70 34.34 4.29 -9.14
C GLY A 70 35.52 5.24 -8.97
N ILE A 71 36.02 5.30 -7.75
CA ILE A 71 37.34 5.82 -7.43
C ILE A 71 38.11 4.57 -7.06
N ASP A 72 38.89 4.09 -8.02
CA ASP A 72 40.11 3.32 -7.73
C ASP A 72 41.07 4.20 -6.91
#